data_AF-A0A1D6NQY0-F1
#
_entry.id   AF-A0A1D6NQY0-F1
#
_cell.length_a   1.000
_cell.length_b   1.000
_cell.length_c   1.000
_cell.angle_alpha   90.00
_cell.angle_beta   90.00
_cell.angle_gamma   90.00
#
_symmetry.space_group_name_H-M   'P 1'
#
loop_
_entity.id
_entity.type
_entity.pdbx_description
1 polymer ?
#
loop_
_entity_poly.entity_id
_entity_poly.type
_entity_poly.pdbx_seq_one_letter_code
_entity_poly.pdbx_strand_id
1 'polypeptide(L)'
;MRGDEAKRVCPGINLVQVPVARGKANLNLYRSAGVEVVAILASKGKCERASIDEVYLDLTDAAKEMLLQAPLDSPEGIFMEATKSNILGLPANASEKEKNVRACFVNQKLITRTSYWHVEL
;
A
#
# COMPACT_ATOMS: atom_id res chain seq x y z
N MET A 1 8.91 -9.35 21.15
CA MET A 1 9.87 -8.51 21.90
C MET A 1 9.18 -7.99 23.15
N ARG A 2 9.81 -8.05 24.33
CA ARG A 2 9.24 -7.47 25.56
C ARG A 2 9.68 -6.01 25.73
N GLY A 3 8.84 -5.19 26.37
CA GLY A 3 9.14 -3.76 26.58
C GLY A 3 10.46 -3.52 27.32
N ASP A 4 10.76 -4.33 28.35
CA ASP A 4 12.00 -4.19 29.12
C ASP A 4 13.24 -4.59 28.30
N GLU A 5 13.11 -5.53 27.38
CA GLU A 5 14.19 -5.89 26.44
C GLU A 5 14.45 -4.74 25.46
N ALA A 6 13.38 -4.14 24.94
CA ALA A 6 13.48 -2.99 24.04
C ALA A 6 14.19 -1.79 24.70
N LYS A 7 13.89 -1.51 25.98
CA LYS A 7 14.55 -0.45 26.76
C LYS A 7 16.04 -0.67 26.98
N ARG A 8 16.53 -1.92 27.02
CA ARG A 8 17.98 -2.18 27.15
C ARG A 8 18.73 -1.80 25.87
N VAL A 9 18.12 -2.03 24.71
CA VAL A 9 18.69 -1.68 23.40
C VAL A 9 18.54 -0.18 23.11
N CYS A 10 17.39 0.39 23.45
CA CYS A 10 17.10 1.80 23.27
C CYS A 10 16.51 2.39 24.56
N PRO A 11 17.33 2.92 25.48
CA PRO A 11 16.86 3.45 26.76
C PRO A 11 15.88 4.64 26.64
N GLY A 12 15.97 5.39 25.55
CA GLY A 12 15.09 6.53 25.27
C GLY A 12 13.77 6.20 24.59
N ILE A 13 13.44 4.91 24.38
CA ILE A 13 12.20 4.53 23.69
C ILE A 13 10.96 4.86 24.53
N ASN A 14 9.99 5.51 23.90
CA ASN A 14 8.68 5.73 24.49
C ASN A 14 7.80 4.49 24.25
N LEU A 15 7.44 3.78 25.32
CA LEU A 15 6.53 2.65 25.27
C LEU A 15 5.13 3.10 25.68
N VAL A 16 4.15 2.88 24.81
CA VAL A 16 2.73 3.16 25.08
C VAL A 16 2.00 1.84 25.28
N GLN A 17 1.19 1.75 26.33
CA GLN A 17 0.43 0.54 26.64
C GLN A 17 -0.94 0.57 25.96
N VAL A 18 -1.29 -0.52 25.28
CA VAL A 18 -2.64 -0.71 24.72
C VAL A 18 -3.68 -0.71 25.86
N PRO A 19 -4.80 0.01 25.73
CA PRO A 19 -5.86 -0.01 26.73
C PRO A 19 -6.34 -1.42 27.04
N VAL A 20 -6.72 -1.68 28.29
CA VAL A 20 -7.20 -3.00 28.74
C VAL A 20 -8.66 -2.90 29.14
N ALA A 21 -9.49 -3.82 28.67
CA ALA A 21 -10.88 -3.96 29.08
C ALA A 21 -11.17 -5.42 29.44
N ARG A 22 -11.81 -5.66 30.59
CA ARG A 22 -12.12 -7.01 31.09
C ARG A 22 -10.90 -7.95 31.13
N GLY A 23 -9.73 -7.41 31.50
CA GLY A 23 -8.47 -8.15 31.59
C GLY A 23 -7.84 -8.55 30.25
N LYS A 24 -8.33 -8.03 29.12
CA LYS A 24 -7.78 -8.28 27.78
C LYS A 24 -7.47 -6.98 27.05
N ALA A 25 -6.53 -7.04 26.11
CA ALA A 25 -6.20 -5.90 25.27
C ALA A 25 -7.44 -5.42 24.49
N ASN A 26 -7.66 -4.11 24.51
CA ASN A 26 -8.75 -3.44 23.81
C ASN A 26 -8.20 -2.65 22.63
N LEU A 27 -8.44 -3.16 21.42
CA LEU A 27 -7.97 -2.56 20.17
C LEU A 27 -9.00 -1.60 19.54
N ASN A 28 -10.10 -1.28 20.22
CA ASN A 28 -11.19 -0.49 19.63
C ASN A 28 -10.73 0.91 19.21
N LEU A 29 -9.82 1.54 19.98
CA LEU A 29 -9.25 2.83 19.62
C LEU A 29 -8.63 2.81 18.22
N TYR A 30 -7.78 1.82 17.95
CA TYR A 30 -7.10 1.65 16.65
C TYR A 30 -8.08 1.24 15.56
N ARG A 31 -9.09 0.40 15.89
CA ARG A 31 -10.10 -0.02 14.91
C ARG A 31 -10.97 1.15 14.45
N SER A 32 -11.39 2.00 15.38
CA SER A 32 -12.16 3.22 15.09
C SER A 32 -11.36 4.18 14.24
N ALA A 33 -10.09 4.44 14.59
CA ALA A 33 -9.21 5.28 13.79
C ALA A 33 -9.03 4.73 12.36
N GLY A 34 -8.84 3.42 12.20
CA GLY A 34 -8.75 2.79 10.88
C GLY A 34 -10.04 2.93 10.06
N VAL A 35 -11.21 2.87 10.71
CA VAL A 35 -12.50 3.08 10.03
C VAL A 35 -12.64 4.52 9.50
N GLU A 36 -12.18 5.52 10.26
CA GLU A 36 -12.20 6.91 9.82
C GLU A 36 -11.34 7.13 8.55
N VAL A 37 -10.15 6.52 8.51
CA VAL A 37 -9.27 6.58 7.32
C VAL A 37 -9.92 5.89 6.13
N VAL A 38 -10.48 4.70 6.32
CA VAL A 38 -11.18 3.97 5.25
C VAL A 38 -12.37 4.77 4.71
N ALA A 39 -13.11 5.49 5.56
CA ALA A 39 -14.22 6.33 5.10
C ALA A 39 -13.77 7.44 4.14
N ILE A 40 -12.60 8.06 4.40
CA ILE A 40 -12.01 9.06 3.50
C ILE A 40 -11.60 8.41 2.17
N LEU A 41 -10.96 7.24 2.21
CA LEU A 41 -10.49 6.56 1.01
C LEU A 41 -11.65 6.02 0.15
N ALA A 42 -12.71 5.53 0.80
CA ALA A 42 -13.95 5.11 0.13
C ALA A 42 -14.64 6.28 -0.61
N SER A 43 -14.41 7.52 -0.19
CA SER A 43 -14.90 8.71 -0.89
C SER A 43 -14.15 9.00 -2.20
N LYS A 44 -13.02 8.33 -2.46
CA LYS A 44 -12.15 8.55 -3.62
C LYS A 44 -12.25 7.45 -4.67
N GLY A 45 -12.80 6.30 -4.32
CA GLY A 45 -12.95 5.18 -5.23
C GLY A 45 -13.43 3.91 -4.53
N LYS A 46 -13.56 2.84 -5.31
CA LYS A 46 -13.91 1.52 -4.77
C LYS A 46 -12.74 1.02 -3.94
N CYS A 47 -12.99 0.66 -2.69
CA CYS A 47 -11.93 0.17 -1.81
C CYS A 47 -12.36 -1.06 -1.01
N GLU A 48 -11.39 -1.90 -0.64
CA GLU A 48 -11.56 -3.10 0.17
C GLU A 48 -10.59 -3.06 1.35
N ARG A 49 -11.12 -3.17 2.58
CA ARG A 49 -10.29 -3.17 3.79
C ARG A 49 -9.56 -4.50 3.93
N ALA A 50 -8.23 -4.45 3.96
CA ALA A 50 -7.37 -5.64 4.10
C ALA A 50 -7.04 -5.94 5.56
N SER A 51 -6.78 -4.91 6.37
CA SER A 51 -6.46 -5.04 7.79
C SER A 51 -6.90 -3.80 8.59
N ILE A 52 -6.31 -3.56 9.77
CA ILE A 52 -6.71 -2.44 10.62
C ILE A 52 -6.28 -1.09 10.03
N ASP A 53 -5.11 -1.07 9.40
CA ASP A 53 -4.39 0.07 8.83
C ASP A 53 -4.11 -0.10 7.33
N GLU A 54 -4.55 -1.20 6.71
CA GLU A 54 -4.37 -1.45 5.27
C GLU A 54 -5.71 -1.52 4.51
N VAL A 55 -5.70 -1.02 3.28
CA VAL A 55 -6.84 -1.02 2.37
C VAL A 55 -6.36 -1.08 0.91
N TYR A 56 -7.09 -1.80 0.08
CA TYR A 56 -6.95 -1.78 -1.36
C TYR A 56 -7.85 -0.69 -1.96
N LEU A 57 -7.31 0.12 -2.86
CA LEU A 57 -8.07 1.13 -3.60
C LEU A 57 -7.96 0.86 -5.10
N ASP A 58 -9.10 0.72 -5.77
CA ASP A 58 -9.15 0.58 -7.22
C ASP A 58 -9.06 1.96 -7.87
N LEU A 59 -7.91 2.23 -8.50
CA LEU A 59 -7.61 3.48 -9.18
C LEU A 59 -7.90 3.42 -10.69
N THR A 60 -8.47 2.33 -11.20
CA THR A 60 -8.63 2.10 -12.65
C THR A 60 -9.38 3.23 -13.34
N ASP A 61 -10.51 3.64 -12.78
CA ASP A 61 -11.35 4.67 -13.40
C ASP A 61 -10.73 6.07 -13.26
N ALA A 62 -10.17 6.39 -12.09
CA ALA A 62 -9.46 7.65 -11.86
C ALA A 62 -8.23 7.81 -12.78
N ALA A 63 -7.48 6.73 -13.01
CA ALA A 63 -6.34 6.73 -13.92
C ALA A 63 -6.78 6.97 -15.37
N LYS A 64 -7.88 6.34 -15.83
CA LYS A 64 -8.43 6.58 -17.17
C LYS A 64 -8.85 8.04 -17.35
N GLU A 65 -9.56 8.61 -16.37
CA GLU A 65 -9.98 10.01 -16.41
C GLU A 65 -8.79 10.97 -16.48
N MET A 66 -7.76 10.72 -15.66
CA MET A 66 -6.54 11.53 -15.66
C MET A 66 -5.83 11.50 -17.02
N LEU A 67 -5.74 10.32 -17.65
CA LEU A 67 -5.13 10.15 -18.98
C LEU A 67 -5.92 10.84 -20.09
N LEU A 68 -7.26 10.96 -19.95
CA LEU A 68 -8.10 11.70 -20.89
C LEU A 68 -7.93 13.21 -20.75
N GLN A 69 -7.79 13.70 -19.51
CA GLN A 69 -7.67 15.14 -19.23
C GLN A 69 -6.28 15.70 -19.46
N ALA A 70 -5.24 14.90 -19.19
CA ALA A 70 -3.85 15.24 -19.42
C ALA A 70 -3.18 14.08 -20.17
N PRO A 71 -3.28 14.05 -21.51
CA PRO A 71 -2.57 13.08 -22.32
C PRO A 71 -1.08 13.15 -22.02
N LEU A 72 -0.47 11.99 -21.88
CA LEU A 72 0.93 11.89 -21.47
C LEU A 72 1.85 12.43 -22.57
N ASP A 73 2.69 13.39 -22.22
CA ASP A 73 3.65 13.98 -23.16
C ASP A 73 4.72 12.97 -23.62
N SER A 74 5.04 11.94 -22.80
CA SER A 74 5.89 10.82 -23.23
C SER A 74 5.63 9.51 -22.46
N PRO A 75 5.46 8.37 -23.15
CA PRO A 75 5.40 7.04 -22.54
C PRO A 75 6.70 6.67 -21.80
N GLU A 76 7.85 7.11 -22.32
CA GLU A 76 9.17 6.90 -21.73
C GLU A 76 9.30 7.47 -20.32
N GLY A 77 8.75 8.66 -20.04
CA GLY A 77 8.81 9.26 -18.71
C GLY A 77 8.11 8.41 -17.64
N ILE A 78 6.95 7.87 -17.97
CA ILE A 78 6.16 7.03 -17.06
C ILE A 78 6.85 5.70 -16.82
N PHE A 79 7.42 5.12 -17.88
CA PHE A 79 8.17 3.89 -17.76
C PHE A 79 9.35 4.06 -16.78
N MET A 80 10.11 5.15 -16.90
CA MET A 80 11.22 5.45 -16.00
C MET A 80 10.78 5.73 -14.57
N GLU A 81 9.55 6.23 -14.36
CA GLU A 81 9.02 6.40 -13.01
C GLU A 81 8.54 5.07 -12.43
N ALA A 82 7.89 4.24 -13.24
CA ALA A 82 7.39 2.92 -12.83
C ALA A 82 8.52 1.95 -12.45
N THR A 83 9.71 2.07 -13.04
CA THR A 83 10.88 1.28 -12.64
C THR A 83 11.39 1.61 -11.24
N LYS A 84 11.08 2.81 -10.71
CA LYS A 84 11.37 3.20 -9.32
C LYS A 84 10.37 2.59 -8.35
N SER A 85 9.17 2.29 -8.80
CA SER A 85 8.12 1.67 -7.99
C SER A 85 8.39 0.18 -7.71
N ASN A 86 7.74 -0.33 -6.67
CA ASN A 86 7.64 -1.76 -6.41
C ASN A 86 6.42 -2.31 -7.14
N ILE A 87 6.64 -3.15 -8.15
CA ILE A 87 5.56 -3.74 -8.95
C ILE A 87 5.50 -5.24 -8.64
N LEU A 88 4.39 -5.65 -8.04
CA LEU A 88 4.12 -7.06 -7.73
C LEU A 88 3.84 -7.87 -9.01
N GLY A 89 4.22 -9.15 -8.99
CA GLY A 89 4.02 -10.06 -10.12
C GLY A 89 5.06 -9.95 -11.25
N LEU A 90 6.09 -9.10 -11.08
CA LEU A 90 7.27 -9.13 -11.92
C LEU A 90 8.24 -10.24 -11.47
N PRO A 91 8.94 -10.92 -12.39
CA PRO A 91 9.99 -11.86 -12.02
C PRO A 91 11.13 -11.13 -11.29
N ALA A 92 11.61 -11.73 -10.19
CA ALA A 92 12.49 -11.12 -9.20
C ALA A 92 13.93 -10.80 -9.67
N ASN A 93 14.25 -11.03 -10.95
CA ASN A 93 15.58 -10.80 -11.49
C ASN A 93 15.83 -9.30 -11.63
N ALA A 94 16.55 -8.72 -10.65
CA ALA A 94 16.87 -7.30 -10.59
C ALA A 94 17.60 -6.76 -11.83
N SER A 95 18.42 -7.61 -12.49
CA SER A 95 19.11 -7.32 -13.76
C SER A 95 18.14 -6.99 -14.91
N GLU A 96 16.87 -7.43 -14.82
CA GLU A 96 15.88 -7.29 -15.89
C GLU A 96 14.67 -6.44 -15.48
N LYS A 97 14.73 -5.72 -14.35
CA LYS A 97 13.59 -4.95 -13.81
C LYS A 97 12.97 -4.05 -14.87
N GLU A 98 13.78 -3.30 -15.61
CA GLU A 98 13.32 -2.45 -16.71
C GLU A 98 12.57 -3.22 -17.79
N LYS A 99 13.16 -4.33 -18.28
CA LYS A 99 12.53 -5.19 -19.29
C LYS A 99 11.20 -5.76 -18.79
N ASN A 100 11.16 -6.18 -17.53
CA ASN A 100 9.99 -6.77 -16.88
C ASN A 100 8.86 -5.74 -16.71
N VAL A 101 9.19 -4.53 -16.28
CA VAL A 101 8.25 -3.41 -16.18
C VAL A 101 7.69 -3.09 -17.59
N ARG A 102 8.55 -3.01 -18.61
CA ARG A 102 8.16 -2.71 -20.00
C ARG A 102 7.19 -3.75 -20.53
N ALA A 103 7.50 -5.03 -20.33
CA ALA A 103 6.63 -6.13 -20.71
C ALA A 103 5.27 -6.09 -19.99
N CYS A 104 5.22 -5.60 -18.75
CA CYS A 104 3.97 -5.46 -18.00
C CYS A 104 3.06 -4.36 -18.58
N PHE A 105 3.64 -3.22 -18.97
CA PHE A 105 2.91 -2.12 -19.64
C PHE A 105 2.37 -2.54 -21.00
N VAL A 106 3.19 -3.20 -21.83
CA VAL A 106 2.80 -3.63 -23.18
C VAL A 106 1.68 -4.68 -23.15
N ASN A 107 1.66 -5.55 -22.13
CA ASN A 107 0.64 -6.59 -22.01
C ASN A 107 -0.65 -6.14 -21.30
N GLN A 108 -0.82 -4.85 -20.98
CA GLN A 108 -1.96 -4.29 -20.21
C GLN A 108 -2.25 -5.00 -18.86
N LYS A 109 -1.31 -5.80 -18.35
CA LYS A 109 -1.49 -6.58 -17.11
C LYS A 109 -1.48 -5.71 -15.86
N LEU A 110 -1.07 -4.45 -15.96
CA LEU A 110 -1.05 -3.50 -14.85
C LEU A 110 -2.46 -3.11 -14.36
N ILE A 111 -3.50 -3.31 -15.19
CA ILE A 111 -4.85 -2.79 -14.90
C ILE A 111 -5.88 -3.91 -14.59
N THR A 112 -5.58 -5.19 -14.89
CA THR A 112 -6.59 -6.27 -14.86
C THR A 112 -6.34 -7.40 -13.87
N ARG A 113 -5.26 -7.34 -13.08
CA ARG A 113 -5.05 -8.31 -11.99
C ARG A 113 -5.18 -7.63 -10.64
N THR A 114 -6.34 -7.82 -10.02
CA THR A 114 -6.55 -7.76 -8.57
C THR A 114 -5.43 -8.57 -7.91
N SER A 115 -4.36 -7.89 -7.50
CA SER A 115 -3.21 -8.51 -6.86
C SER A 115 -3.30 -8.11 -5.40
N TYR A 116 -3.60 -9.10 -4.55
CA TYR A 116 -3.58 -9.00 -3.10
C TYR A 116 -2.22 -8.43 -2.68
N TRP A 117 -2.24 -7.37 -1.87
CA TRP A 117 -1.03 -6.84 -1.25
C TRP A 117 -0.84 -7.49 0.12
N HIS A 118 0.39 -7.86 0.42
CA HIS A 118 0.83 -8.01 1.80
C HIS A 118 1.99 -7.05 1.96
N VAL A 119 1.80 -5.99 2.74
CA VAL A 119 2.88 -5.07 3.11
C VAL A 119 3.18 -5.36 4.58
N GLU A 120 4.20 -6.19 4.82
CA GLU A 120 4.78 -6.28 6.17
C GLU A 120 5.52 -4.96 6.44
N LEU A 121 5.02 -4.18 7.41
CA LEU A 121 5.76 -3.11 8.08
C LEU A 121 6.53 -3.67 9.29
#